data_AF-A0A8T7HLK7-F1
#
_entry.id   AF-A0A8T7HLK7-F1
#
_cell.length_a   1.000
_cell.length_b   1.000
_cell.length_c   1.000
_cell.angle_alpha   90.00
_cell.angle_beta   90.00
_cell.angle_gamma   90.00
#
_symmetry.space_group_name_H-M   'P 1'
#
loop_
_entity.id
_entity.type
_entity.pdbx_description
1 polymer ?
#
loop_
_entity_poly.entity_id
_entity_poly.type
_entity_poly.pdbx_seq_one_letter_code
_entity_poly.pdbx_strand_id
1 'polypeptide(L)'
;MATKTITEILQKLTDHNNVVVTERGDIAIASALCAVEKGTVLIPEEGGWLSYQKIPQKLGLTSVNVKCHLAKIDLDDLKEKSKSANALLYQNPGGYFADQPMKKIYDICKKNDCLVIMDVSGSIGTDLCDGRYADIMVASFRKWKLVDADVGGFISSNTFDLSKIDRLKDKTSLAKILKSLHQLQKRIIYLEQVREKVVFDLAEYDVVHPLDLGFVVVVNFYDEEERKSIVKYCKDNELEYTTCPRYIRLNQDAISIELKRLKAVEKHIKAKVKKK
;
A
#
# COMPACT_ATOMS: atom_id res chain seq x y z
N MET A 1 24.77 12.35 -5.58
CA MET A 1 24.71 12.22 -4.11
C MET A 1 23.31 11.85 -3.64
N ALA A 2 22.27 12.68 -3.83
CA ALA A 2 20.91 12.38 -3.37
C ALA A 2 20.35 11.01 -3.83
N THR A 3 20.52 10.63 -5.10
CA THR A 3 20.04 9.33 -5.61
C THR A 3 20.68 8.13 -4.91
N LYS A 4 21.99 8.18 -4.62
CA LYS A 4 22.70 7.11 -3.92
C LYS A 4 22.14 6.93 -2.51
N THR A 5 21.94 8.03 -1.79
CA THR A 5 21.35 8.02 -0.45
C THR A 5 19.91 7.49 -0.45
N ILE A 6 19.08 7.88 -1.44
CA ILE A 6 17.70 7.36 -1.56
C ILE A 6 17.73 5.84 -1.79
N THR A 7 18.57 5.37 -2.71
CA THR A 7 18.74 3.94 -2.99
C THR A 7 19.16 3.18 -1.73
N GLU A 8 20.14 3.66 -0.96
CA GLU A 8 20.59 3.03 0.29
C GLU A 8 19.48 2.96 1.35
N ILE A 9 18.66 4.00 1.48
CA ILE A 9 17.49 3.99 2.39
C ILE A 9 16.51 2.92 1.92
N LEU A 10 16.13 2.94 0.64
CA LEU A 10 15.16 2.00 0.11
C LEU A 10 15.64 0.56 0.19
N GLN A 11 16.92 0.27 -0.08
CA GLN A 11 17.50 -1.06 0.09
C GLN A 11 17.32 -1.58 1.52
N LYS A 12 17.59 -0.73 2.53
CA LYS A 12 17.37 -1.08 3.94
C LYS A 12 15.91 -1.30 4.29
N LEU A 13 15.02 -0.45 3.77
CA LEU A 13 13.57 -0.55 4.02
C LEU A 13 12.93 -1.77 3.35
N THR A 14 13.57 -2.31 2.31
CA THR A 14 13.02 -3.37 1.47
C THR A 14 13.68 -4.73 1.68
N ASP A 15 14.89 -4.78 2.25
CA ASP A 15 15.74 -5.96 2.22
C ASP A 15 16.06 -6.45 0.78
N HIS A 16 15.99 -5.53 -0.19
CA HIS A 16 16.36 -5.75 -1.58
C HIS A 16 17.62 -4.98 -1.96
N ASN A 17 18.53 -5.63 -2.68
CA ASN A 17 19.79 -5.06 -3.11
C ASN A 17 19.66 -4.18 -4.35
N ASN A 18 18.78 -4.52 -5.30
CA ASN A 18 18.59 -3.72 -6.50
C ASN A 18 17.38 -2.82 -6.31
N VAL A 19 17.57 -1.50 -6.43
CA VAL A 19 16.50 -0.50 -6.33
C VAL A 19 16.62 0.54 -7.43
N VAL A 20 15.49 0.87 -8.05
CA VAL A 20 15.34 1.97 -9.00
C VAL A 20 14.22 2.89 -8.57
N VAL A 21 14.52 4.19 -8.46
CA VAL A 21 13.52 5.24 -8.27
C VAL A 21 12.96 5.63 -9.64
N THR A 22 11.65 5.50 -9.82
CA THR A 22 10.93 5.79 -11.07
C THR A 22 10.16 7.10 -10.96
N GLU A 23 9.63 7.62 -12.08
CA GLU A 23 8.87 8.87 -12.05
C GLU A 23 7.50 8.74 -11.36
N ARG A 24 6.92 7.53 -11.37
CA ARG A 24 5.58 7.23 -10.83
C ARG A 24 5.47 5.76 -10.41
N GLY A 25 4.59 5.48 -9.43
CA GLY A 25 4.23 4.11 -9.05
C GLY A 25 3.71 3.25 -10.22
N ASP A 26 2.89 3.80 -11.10
CA ASP A 26 2.39 3.05 -12.27
C ASP A 26 3.51 2.63 -13.23
N ILE A 27 4.61 3.40 -13.33
CA ILE A 27 5.80 2.99 -14.08
C ILE A 27 6.48 1.82 -13.37
N ALA A 28 6.60 1.87 -12.04
CA ALA A 28 7.16 0.75 -11.29
C ALA A 28 6.33 -0.54 -11.44
N ILE A 29 4.99 -0.44 -11.40
CA ILE A 29 4.08 -1.57 -11.65
C ILE A 29 4.27 -2.11 -13.07
N ALA A 30 4.29 -1.23 -14.09
CA ALA A 30 4.50 -1.65 -15.47
C ALA A 30 5.86 -2.34 -15.65
N SER A 31 6.93 -1.78 -15.08
CA SER A 31 8.26 -2.38 -15.14
C SER A 31 8.34 -3.73 -14.43
N ALA A 32 7.65 -3.90 -13.29
CA ALA A 32 7.56 -5.18 -12.62
C ALA A 32 6.83 -6.23 -13.47
N LEU A 33 5.74 -5.83 -14.13
CA LEU A 33 4.97 -6.70 -15.01
C LEU A 33 5.72 -7.08 -16.29
N CYS A 34 6.71 -6.32 -16.72
CA CYS A 34 7.60 -6.74 -17.83
C CYS A 34 8.43 -7.99 -17.49
N ALA A 35 8.55 -8.36 -16.21
CA ALA A 35 9.12 -9.66 -15.81
C ALA A 35 8.21 -10.85 -16.18
N VAL A 36 6.93 -10.57 -16.49
CA VAL A 36 5.95 -11.54 -16.98
C VAL A 36 5.81 -11.33 -18.48
N GLU A 37 6.55 -12.10 -19.29
CA GLU A 37 6.57 -11.92 -20.75
C GLU A 37 5.19 -12.13 -21.38
N LYS A 38 4.48 -13.19 -20.94
CA LYS A 38 3.12 -13.55 -21.34
C LYS A 38 2.43 -14.31 -20.20
N GLY A 39 1.11 -14.30 -20.20
CA GLY A 39 0.30 -15.19 -19.36
C GLY A 39 -0.62 -14.47 -18.39
N THR A 40 -0.81 -15.05 -17.21
CA THR A 40 -1.86 -14.68 -16.26
C THR A 40 -1.28 -14.01 -15.02
N VAL A 41 -1.82 -12.85 -14.65
CA VAL A 41 -1.52 -12.12 -13.43
C VAL A 41 -2.73 -12.18 -12.51
N LEU A 42 -2.56 -12.77 -11.34
CA LEU A 42 -3.53 -12.70 -10.27
C LEU A 42 -3.52 -11.32 -9.64
N ILE A 43 -4.69 -10.77 -9.39
CA ILE A 43 -4.89 -9.51 -8.67
C ILE A 43 -6.02 -9.71 -7.66
N PRO A 44 -6.01 -9.03 -6.49
CA PRO A 44 -7.09 -9.20 -5.53
C PRO A 44 -8.39 -8.59 -6.07
N GLU A 45 -9.53 -9.22 -5.76
CA GLU A 45 -10.86 -8.75 -6.19
C GLU A 45 -11.33 -7.48 -5.45
N GLU A 46 -10.69 -7.16 -4.33
CA GLU A 46 -10.83 -5.92 -3.57
C GLU A 46 -9.52 -5.57 -2.84
N GLY A 47 -9.41 -4.38 -2.26
CA GLY A 47 -8.20 -3.93 -1.57
C GLY A 47 -6.99 -3.65 -2.49
N GLY A 48 -7.17 -3.72 -3.81
CA GLY A 48 -6.12 -3.48 -4.80
C GLY A 48 -5.97 -2.01 -5.20
N TRP A 49 -5.32 -1.79 -6.35
CA TRP A 49 -5.24 -0.48 -7.00
C TRP A 49 -5.80 -0.53 -8.41
N LEU A 50 -6.43 0.55 -8.88
CA LEU A 50 -7.12 0.59 -10.18
C LEU A 50 -6.21 0.21 -11.37
N SER A 51 -4.91 0.47 -11.26
CA SER A 51 -3.95 0.14 -12.32
C SER A 51 -3.64 -1.36 -12.41
N TYR A 52 -3.97 -2.16 -11.40
CA TYR A 52 -3.74 -3.62 -11.41
C TYR A 52 -4.58 -4.34 -12.47
N GLN A 53 -5.73 -3.80 -12.85
CA GLN A 53 -6.53 -4.31 -13.97
C GLN A 53 -6.04 -3.76 -15.31
N LYS A 54 -5.69 -2.48 -15.34
CA LYS A 54 -5.42 -1.74 -16.59
C LYS A 54 -4.03 -2.01 -17.16
N ILE A 55 -3.01 -2.10 -16.33
CA ILE A 55 -1.62 -2.23 -16.79
C ILE A 55 -1.35 -3.62 -17.38
N PRO A 56 -1.73 -4.75 -16.74
CA PRO A 56 -1.54 -6.07 -17.36
C PRO A 56 -2.20 -6.17 -18.73
N GLN A 57 -3.46 -5.70 -18.86
CA GLN A 57 -4.17 -5.69 -20.14
C GLN A 57 -3.41 -4.90 -21.24
N LYS A 58 -2.85 -3.74 -20.89
CA LYS A 58 -2.04 -2.94 -21.83
C LYS A 58 -0.75 -3.64 -22.27
N LEU A 59 -0.23 -4.55 -21.44
CA LEU A 59 0.95 -5.36 -21.73
C LEU A 59 0.59 -6.69 -22.43
N GLY A 60 -0.68 -6.92 -22.76
CA GLY A 60 -1.14 -8.17 -23.37
C GLY A 60 -1.21 -9.35 -22.38
N LEU A 61 -1.23 -9.07 -21.07
CA LEU A 61 -1.38 -10.07 -20.01
C LEU A 61 -2.86 -10.23 -19.63
N THR A 62 -3.21 -11.43 -19.19
CA THR A 62 -4.54 -11.72 -18.66
C THR A 62 -4.57 -11.42 -17.17
N SER A 63 -5.54 -10.64 -16.69
CA SER A 63 -5.77 -10.44 -15.25
C SER A 63 -6.88 -11.36 -14.77
N VAL A 64 -6.63 -12.11 -13.70
CA VAL A 64 -7.64 -12.96 -13.04
C VAL A 64 -7.73 -12.54 -11.57
N ASN A 65 -8.95 -12.40 -11.06
CA ASN A 65 -9.14 -12.04 -9.66
C ASN A 65 -8.84 -13.23 -8.74
N VAL A 66 -8.12 -13.00 -7.65
CA VAL A 66 -8.10 -13.87 -6.46
C VAL A 66 -9.11 -13.37 -5.45
N LYS A 67 -9.86 -14.30 -4.85
CA LYS A 67 -10.89 -13.97 -3.85
C LYS A 67 -10.29 -13.31 -2.63
N CYS A 68 -11.10 -12.52 -1.95
CA CYS A 68 -10.72 -11.84 -0.73
C CYS A 68 -11.82 -11.95 0.32
N HIS A 69 -11.41 -11.89 1.59
CA HIS A 69 -12.30 -11.74 2.74
C HIS A 69 -11.95 -10.44 3.45
N LEU A 70 -12.77 -9.40 3.26
CA LEU A 70 -12.55 -8.08 3.84
C LEU A 70 -11.16 -7.52 3.50
N ALA A 71 -10.84 -7.50 2.20
CA ALA A 71 -9.56 -7.11 1.61
C ALA A 71 -8.33 -7.98 1.97
N LYS A 72 -8.48 -9.07 2.74
CA LYS A 72 -7.42 -10.09 2.90
C LYS A 72 -7.54 -11.14 1.80
N ILE A 73 -6.43 -11.51 1.17
CA ILE A 73 -6.43 -12.53 0.12
C ILE A 73 -6.86 -13.89 0.70
N ASP A 74 -7.79 -14.54 0.02
CA ASP A 74 -8.17 -15.93 0.31
C ASP A 74 -7.03 -16.86 -0.13
N LEU A 75 -6.44 -17.54 0.85
CA LEU A 75 -5.27 -18.40 0.62
C LEU A 75 -5.61 -19.69 -0.12
N ASP A 76 -6.83 -20.21 0.00
CA ASP A 76 -7.25 -21.43 -0.69
C ASP A 76 -7.52 -21.12 -2.17
N ASP A 77 -8.21 -20.01 -2.46
CA ASP A 77 -8.41 -19.55 -3.83
C ASP A 77 -7.08 -19.16 -4.50
N LEU A 78 -6.15 -18.52 -3.76
CA LEU A 78 -4.80 -18.25 -4.23
C LEU A 78 -4.04 -19.55 -4.56
N LYS A 79 -4.11 -20.55 -3.68
CA LYS A 79 -3.41 -21.83 -3.85
C LYS A 79 -3.88 -22.57 -5.10
N GLU A 80 -5.16 -22.51 -5.43
CA GLU A 80 -5.68 -23.12 -6.66
C GLU A 80 -5.30 -22.32 -7.91
N LYS A 81 -5.51 -20.99 -7.90
CA LYS A 81 -5.26 -20.14 -9.08
C LYS A 81 -3.77 -19.95 -9.40
N SER A 82 -2.90 -19.98 -8.40
CA SER A 82 -1.46 -19.82 -8.60
C SER A 82 -0.83 -20.99 -9.36
N LYS A 83 -1.47 -22.17 -9.42
CA LYS A 83 -0.98 -23.35 -10.18
C LYS A 83 -0.84 -23.08 -11.68
N SER A 84 -1.59 -22.13 -12.22
CA SER A 84 -1.62 -21.79 -13.65
C SER A 84 -1.35 -20.31 -13.92
N ALA A 85 -0.99 -19.54 -12.90
CA ALA A 85 -0.73 -18.11 -13.03
C ALA A 85 0.76 -17.80 -12.94
N ASN A 86 1.20 -16.80 -13.68
CA ASN A 86 2.60 -16.42 -13.78
C ASN A 86 3.03 -15.43 -12.70
N ALA A 87 2.10 -14.62 -12.20
CA ALA A 87 2.37 -13.68 -11.13
C ALA A 87 1.15 -13.41 -10.26
N LEU A 88 1.39 -12.97 -9.03
CA LEU A 88 0.44 -12.29 -8.16
C LEU A 88 0.92 -10.83 -7.99
N LEU A 89 0.05 -9.88 -8.33
CA LEU A 89 0.23 -8.46 -8.04
C LEU A 89 -0.77 -8.05 -6.96
N TYR A 90 -0.28 -7.70 -5.78
CA TYR A 90 -1.14 -7.31 -4.66
C TYR A 90 -0.55 -6.17 -3.84
N GLN A 91 -1.40 -5.49 -3.07
CA GLN A 91 -0.98 -4.43 -2.15
C GLN A 91 -0.91 -4.97 -0.73
N ASN A 92 0.10 -4.55 0.04
CA ASN A 92 0.18 -4.80 1.47
C ASN A 92 0.30 -3.48 2.25
N PRO A 93 -0.59 -3.19 3.23
CA PRO A 93 -1.83 -3.90 3.53
C PRO A 93 -2.89 -3.73 2.42
N GLY A 94 -3.77 -4.73 2.29
CA GLY A 94 -4.93 -4.69 1.40
C GLY A 94 -5.80 -3.48 1.73
N GLY A 95 -6.13 -2.67 0.73
CA GLY A 95 -6.94 -1.46 0.91
C GLY A 95 -6.33 -0.39 1.81
N TYR A 96 -5.06 -0.53 2.21
CA TYR A 96 -4.37 0.24 3.26
C TYR A 96 -4.84 -0.05 4.71
N PHE A 97 -5.58 -1.12 4.97
CA PHE A 97 -6.12 -1.43 6.30
C PHE A 97 -6.06 -2.91 6.72
N ALA A 98 -5.93 -3.85 5.77
CA ALA A 98 -5.96 -5.28 6.03
C ALA A 98 -4.57 -5.91 5.85
N ASP A 99 -3.98 -6.41 6.93
CA ASP A 99 -2.68 -7.08 6.90
C ASP A 99 -2.77 -8.35 6.05
N GLN A 100 -1.85 -8.47 5.09
CA GLN A 100 -1.75 -9.68 4.29
C GLN A 100 -0.79 -10.67 4.97
N PRO A 101 -1.11 -11.97 4.98
CA PRO A 101 -0.21 -13.01 5.49
C PRO A 101 0.96 -13.26 4.51
N MET A 102 1.87 -12.29 4.37
CA MET A 102 2.92 -12.22 3.35
C MET A 102 3.68 -13.53 3.17
N LYS A 103 4.16 -14.11 4.28
CA LYS A 103 4.90 -15.38 4.25
C LYS A 103 4.08 -16.51 3.63
N LYS A 104 2.81 -16.65 4.01
CA LYS A 104 1.94 -17.72 3.47
C LYS A 104 1.65 -17.49 1.99
N ILE A 105 1.38 -16.24 1.60
CA ILE A 105 1.19 -15.85 0.20
C ILE A 105 2.43 -16.22 -0.61
N TYR A 106 3.61 -15.82 -0.14
CA TYR A 106 4.88 -16.11 -0.80
C TYR A 106 5.14 -17.62 -0.90
N ASP A 107 4.98 -18.37 0.19
CA ASP A 107 5.18 -19.83 0.21
C ASP A 107 4.26 -20.54 -0.81
N ILE A 108 2.99 -20.11 -0.92
CA ILE A 108 2.03 -20.64 -1.91
C ILE A 108 2.50 -20.34 -3.34
N CYS A 109 2.80 -19.07 -3.61
CA CYS A 109 3.21 -18.62 -4.94
C CYS A 109 4.51 -19.28 -5.39
N LYS A 110 5.53 -19.34 -4.53
CA LYS A 110 6.82 -19.98 -4.83
C LYS A 110 6.71 -21.46 -5.10
N LYS A 111 5.81 -22.18 -4.41
CA LYS A 111 5.56 -23.60 -4.68
C LYS A 111 5.04 -23.85 -6.10
N ASN A 112 4.37 -22.86 -6.69
CA ASN A 112 3.72 -22.96 -8.00
C ASN A 112 4.45 -22.15 -9.09
N ASP A 113 5.70 -21.72 -8.87
CA ASP A 113 6.45 -20.83 -9.78
C ASP A 113 5.67 -19.57 -10.19
N CYS A 114 4.84 -19.06 -9.28
CA CYS A 114 4.09 -17.83 -9.45
C CYS A 114 4.88 -16.66 -8.84
N LEU A 115 5.24 -15.67 -9.66
CA LEU A 115 6.01 -14.50 -9.24
C LEU A 115 5.24 -13.63 -8.24
N VAL A 116 5.87 -13.19 -7.16
CA VAL A 116 5.24 -12.28 -6.20
C VAL A 116 5.67 -10.84 -6.44
N ILE A 117 4.73 -10.01 -6.91
CA ILE A 117 4.89 -8.55 -7.04
C ILE A 117 4.08 -7.87 -5.93
N MET A 118 4.78 -7.31 -4.94
CA MET A 118 4.15 -6.67 -3.78
C MET A 118 4.21 -5.14 -3.89
N ASP A 119 3.05 -4.49 -3.87
CA ASP A 119 2.93 -3.05 -3.77
C ASP A 119 2.94 -2.62 -2.30
N VAL A 120 4.04 -1.99 -1.90
CA VAL A 120 4.30 -1.51 -0.53
C VAL A 120 4.00 -0.03 -0.35
N SER A 121 3.21 0.57 -1.25
CA SER A 121 2.78 1.98 -1.12
C SER A 121 2.10 2.30 0.21
N GLY A 122 1.47 1.30 0.83
CA GLY A 122 0.77 1.40 2.11
C GLY A 122 1.54 0.88 3.32
N SER A 123 2.76 0.36 3.14
CA SER A 123 3.52 -0.33 4.20
C SER A 123 5.00 0.04 4.26
N ILE A 124 5.54 0.77 3.27
CA ILE A 124 6.96 1.13 3.28
C ILE A 124 7.36 1.80 4.60
N GLY A 125 8.37 1.25 5.27
CA GLY A 125 8.84 1.72 6.58
C GLY A 125 8.21 1.00 7.78
N THR A 126 7.32 0.03 7.57
CA THR A 126 6.73 -0.83 8.60
C THR A 126 7.14 -2.29 8.41
N ASP A 127 6.77 -3.15 9.35
CA ASP A 127 7.02 -4.60 9.29
C ASP A 127 6.24 -5.33 8.18
N LEU A 128 5.32 -4.62 7.50
CA LEU A 128 4.60 -5.12 6.32
C LEU A 128 5.37 -4.89 5.00
N CYS A 129 6.55 -4.26 5.06
CA CYS A 129 7.45 -4.05 3.94
C CYS A 129 8.67 -4.96 4.09
N ASP A 130 8.58 -6.19 3.57
CA ASP A 130 9.62 -7.21 3.73
C ASP A 130 9.89 -7.95 2.41
N GLY A 131 11.05 -7.68 1.82
CA GLY A 131 11.47 -8.26 0.54
C GLY A 131 11.75 -9.75 0.60
N ARG A 132 11.88 -10.36 1.78
CA ARG A 132 12.00 -11.82 1.90
C ARG A 132 10.76 -12.55 1.39
N TYR A 133 9.62 -11.85 1.31
CA TYR A 133 8.33 -12.38 0.88
C TYR A 133 7.83 -11.74 -0.43
N ALA A 134 8.72 -11.19 -1.25
CA ALA A 134 8.39 -10.69 -2.57
C ALA A 134 9.57 -10.87 -3.54
N ASP A 135 9.30 -11.25 -4.77
CA ASP A 135 10.35 -11.30 -5.80
C ASP A 135 10.62 -9.90 -6.37
N ILE A 136 9.57 -9.09 -6.48
CA ILE A 136 9.63 -7.68 -6.87
C ILE A 136 8.75 -6.88 -5.91
N MET A 137 9.25 -5.74 -5.43
CA MET A 137 8.41 -4.76 -4.74
C MET A 137 8.31 -3.47 -5.51
N VAL A 138 7.14 -2.85 -5.44
CA VAL A 138 6.86 -1.55 -6.06
C VAL A 138 6.22 -0.62 -5.04
N ALA A 139 6.38 0.69 -5.21
CA ALA A 139 5.53 1.65 -4.51
C ALA A 139 5.40 2.97 -5.26
N SER A 140 4.37 3.71 -4.90
CA SER A 140 4.16 5.10 -5.26
C SER A 140 4.56 6.02 -4.11
N PHE A 141 5.25 7.12 -4.42
CA PHE A 141 5.56 8.18 -3.47
C PHE A 141 4.69 9.43 -3.67
N ARG A 142 3.64 9.32 -4.49
CA ARG A 142 2.75 10.45 -4.77
C ARG A 142 1.89 10.84 -3.56
N LYS A 143 1.08 11.89 -3.75
CA LYS A 143 0.16 12.41 -2.75
C LYS A 143 -0.64 11.30 -2.07
N TRP A 144 -0.81 11.41 -0.75
CA TRP A 144 -1.59 10.50 0.10
C TRP A 144 -1.05 9.08 0.23
N LYS A 145 0.22 8.86 -0.08
CA LYS A 145 0.96 7.64 0.25
C LYS A 145 1.71 7.83 1.58
N LEU A 146 2.41 6.81 2.06
CA LEU A 146 3.22 6.95 3.27
C LEU A 146 4.38 7.92 3.07
N VAL A 147 5.12 7.77 1.97
CA VAL A 147 6.21 8.69 1.64
C VAL A 147 5.68 10.08 1.29
N ASP A 148 4.57 10.20 0.56
CA ASP A 148 3.87 11.49 0.30
C ASP A 148 4.75 12.63 -0.23
N ALA A 149 5.67 12.31 -1.14
CA ALA A 149 6.59 13.26 -1.78
C ALA A 149 5.97 14.00 -2.97
N ASP A 150 4.71 13.72 -3.31
CA ASP A 150 3.96 14.22 -4.48
C ASP A 150 4.52 13.79 -5.86
N VAL A 151 5.65 13.07 -5.86
CA VAL A 151 6.33 12.62 -7.08
C VAL A 151 7.04 11.29 -6.83
N GLY A 152 7.21 10.51 -7.89
CA GLY A 152 8.03 9.31 -7.88
C GLY A 152 7.32 8.03 -7.50
N GLY A 153 8.10 6.97 -7.60
CA GLY A 153 7.85 5.65 -7.06
C GLY A 153 9.18 4.90 -6.99
N PHE A 154 9.12 3.62 -6.65
CA PHE A 154 10.29 2.76 -6.79
C PHE A 154 9.88 1.35 -7.19
N ILE A 155 10.86 0.64 -7.74
CA ILE A 155 10.86 -0.80 -7.93
C ILE A 155 12.13 -1.36 -7.29
N SER A 156 12.03 -2.53 -6.67
CA SER A 156 13.16 -3.23 -6.08
C SER A 156 13.08 -4.74 -6.25
N SER A 157 14.22 -5.40 -6.26
CA SER A 157 14.32 -6.87 -6.33
C SER A 157 15.71 -7.36 -5.90
N ASN A 158 15.80 -8.60 -5.45
CA ASN A 158 17.08 -9.33 -5.31
C ASN A 158 17.45 -10.17 -6.52
N THR A 159 16.50 -10.48 -7.40
CA THR A 159 16.66 -11.46 -8.48
C THR A 159 16.57 -10.85 -9.88
N PHE A 160 15.85 -9.75 -10.05
CA PHE A 160 15.63 -9.12 -11.35
C PHE A 160 16.66 -8.03 -11.64
N ASP A 161 17.17 -8.02 -12.88
CA ASP A 161 18.00 -6.93 -13.38
C ASP A 161 17.15 -5.69 -13.67
N LEU A 162 17.34 -4.65 -12.85
CA LEU A 162 16.63 -3.38 -12.95
C LEU A 162 17.42 -2.35 -13.77
N SER A 163 18.55 -2.73 -14.40
CA SER A 163 19.43 -1.81 -15.14
C SER A 163 18.75 -1.09 -16.30
N LYS A 164 17.77 -1.76 -16.93
CA LYS A 164 17.02 -1.25 -18.09
C LYS A 164 15.83 -0.36 -17.72
N ILE A 165 15.55 -0.18 -16.43
CA ILE A 165 14.40 0.61 -15.97
C ILE A 165 14.77 2.09 -15.94
N ASP A 166 13.90 2.92 -16.52
CA ASP A 166 14.07 4.37 -16.52
C ASP A 166 14.07 4.95 -15.10
N ARG A 167 15.11 5.73 -14.82
CA ARG A 167 15.36 6.34 -13.52
C ARG A 167 14.83 7.77 -13.50
N LEU A 168 14.21 8.17 -12.40
CA LEU A 168 13.92 9.58 -12.14
C LEU A 168 15.23 10.37 -12.01
N LYS A 169 15.44 11.33 -12.91
CA LYS A 169 16.66 12.17 -12.97
C LYS A 169 16.45 13.58 -12.40
N ASP A 170 15.21 14.04 -12.28
CA ASP A 170 14.91 15.39 -11.82
C ASP A 170 15.39 15.61 -10.36
N LYS A 171 16.35 16.52 -10.18
CA LYS A 171 16.98 16.80 -8.88
C LYS A 171 15.98 17.34 -7.87
N THR A 172 15.02 18.14 -8.31
CA THR A 172 14.00 18.73 -7.42
C THR A 172 13.10 17.64 -6.85
N SER A 173 12.63 16.72 -7.70
CA SER A 173 11.83 15.58 -7.30
C SER A 173 12.58 14.63 -6.39
N LEU A 174 13.85 14.34 -6.71
CA LEU A 174 14.70 13.51 -5.84
C LEU A 174 14.90 14.15 -4.46
N ALA A 175 15.09 15.48 -4.37
CA ALA A 175 15.20 16.17 -3.09
C ALA A 175 13.90 16.07 -2.25
N LYS A 176 12.72 16.17 -2.90
CA LYS A 176 11.42 15.97 -2.23
C LYS A 176 11.28 14.55 -1.68
N ILE A 177 11.65 13.54 -2.48
CA ILE A 177 11.61 12.13 -2.06
C ILE A 177 12.54 11.91 -0.87
N LEU A 178 13.80 12.37 -0.94
CA LEU A 178 14.76 12.21 0.16
C LEU A 178 14.26 12.87 1.46
N LYS A 179 13.75 14.10 1.37
CA LYS A 179 13.16 14.80 2.53
C LYS A 179 12.04 13.98 3.16
N SER A 180 11.17 13.40 2.33
CA SER A 180 10.00 12.67 2.81
C SER A 180 10.37 11.30 3.39
N LEU A 181 11.37 10.62 2.82
CA LEU A 181 11.93 9.39 3.39
C LEU A 181 12.55 9.62 4.77
N HIS A 182 13.26 10.73 4.98
CA HIS A 182 13.76 11.09 6.31
C HIS A 182 12.66 11.39 7.34
N GLN A 183 11.45 11.72 6.88
CA GLN A 183 10.29 11.98 7.73
C GLN A 183 9.38 10.76 7.87
N LEU A 184 9.63 9.69 7.11
CA LEU A 184 8.75 8.54 6.97
C LEU A 184 8.40 7.92 8.34
N GLN A 185 9.40 7.62 9.16
CA GLN A 185 9.12 6.99 10.46
C GLN A 185 8.31 7.90 11.40
N LYS A 186 8.66 9.19 11.49
CA LYS A 186 7.87 10.15 12.29
C LYS A 186 6.40 10.21 11.82
N ARG A 187 6.18 10.07 10.51
CA ARG A 187 4.85 10.05 9.92
C ARG A 187 4.10 8.75 10.22
N ILE A 188 4.76 7.60 10.15
CA ILE A 188 4.18 6.29 10.51
C ILE A 188 3.68 6.32 11.95
N ILE A 189 4.54 6.68 12.90
CA ILE A 189 4.21 6.78 14.34
C ILE A 189 3.00 7.70 14.56
N TYR A 190 2.98 8.86 13.91
CA TYR A 190 1.85 9.79 14.01
C TYR A 190 0.54 9.17 13.50
N LEU A 191 0.57 8.52 12.33
CA LEU A 191 -0.63 7.94 11.74
C LEU A 191 -1.12 6.70 12.53
N GLU A 192 -0.22 5.92 13.12
CA GLU A 192 -0.55 4.81 14.02
C GLU A 192 -1.28 5.32 15.27
N GLN A 193 -0.76 6.37 15.92
CA GLN A 193 -1.43 6.98 17.08
C GLN A 193 -2.82 7.52 16.73
N VAL A 194 -2.98 8.14 15.56
CA VAL A 194 -4.29 8.58 15.09
C VAL A 194 -5.20 7.39 14.83
N ARG A 195 -4.69 6.31 14.23
CA ARG A 195 -5.44 5.08 13.99
C ARG A 195 -5.94 4.47 15.29
N GLU A 196 -5.07 4.31 16.28
CA GLU A 196 -5.44 3.80 17.61
C GLU A 196 -6.59 4.59 18.22
N LYS A 197 -6.50 5.93 18.17
CA LYS A 197 -7.58 6.81 18.63
C LYS A 197 -8.88 6.58 17.86
N VAL A 198 -8.84 6.55 16.53
CA VAL A 198 -10.04 6.39 15.69
C VAL A 198 -10.70 5.02 15.89
N VAL A 199 -9.90 3.95 15.98
CA VAL A 199 -10.39 2.60 16.27
C VAL A 199 -11.03 2.53 17.67
N PHE A 200 -10.41 3.17 18.67
CA PHE A 200 -10.97 3.24 20.02
C PHE A 200 -12.28 4.04 20.07
N ASP A 201 -12.29 5.24 19.47
CA ASP A 201 -13.46 6.13 19.46
C ASP A 201 -14.66 5.48 18.74
N LEU A 202 -14.42 4.56 17.80
CA LEU A 202 -15.45 3.87 17.01
C LEU A 202 -15.63 2.40 17.42
N ALA A 203 -15.15 2.00 18.60
CA ALA A 203 -15.18 0.60 19.05
C ALA A 203 -16.60 0.02 19.26
N GLU A 204 -17.62 0.87 19.35
CA GLU A 204 -19.03 0.45 19.38
C GLU A 204 -19.58 0.03 18.00
N TYR A 205 -18.89 0.39 16.93
CA TYR A 205 -19.23 0.02 15.56
C TYR A 205 -18.40 -1.18 15.07
N ASP A 206 -18.82 -1.76 13.95
CA ASP A 206 -18.09 -2.85 13.29
C ASP A 206 -16.87 -2.30 12.52
N VAL A 207 -15.78 -2.08 13.25
CA VAL A 207 -14.47 -1.71 12.68
C VAL A 207 -13.82 -2.95 12.06
N VAL A 208 -13.52 -2.89 10.78
CA VAL A 208 -12.91 -3.99 10.03
C VAL A 208 -11.42 -4.09 10.35
N HIS A 209 -10.97 -5.28 10.76
CA HIS A 209 -9.59 -5.60 11.15
C HIS A 209 -8.97 -4.57 12.12
N PRO A 210 -9.55 -4.36 13.31
CA PRO A 210 -9.14 -3.28 14.22
C PRO A 210 -7.70 -3.47 14.74
N LEU A 211 -7.19 -4.70 14.76
CA LEU A 211 -5.86 -5.06 15.25
C LEU A 211 -4.78 -5.10 14.16
N ASP A 212 -5.17 -5.05 12.88
CA ASP A 212 -4.20 -5.05 11.79
C ASP A 212 -3.49 -3.70 11.67
N LEU A 213 -2.28 -3.69 11.12
CA LEU A 213 -1.60 -2.46 10.77
C LEU A 213 -2.20 -1.83 9.50
N GLY A 214 -2.42 -0.52 9.55
CA GLY A 214 -2.98 0.20 8.41
C GLY A 214 -2.96 1.70 8.59
N PHE A 215 -3.29 2.41 7.52
CA PHE A 215 -3.38 3.87 7.49
C PHE A 215 -4.70 4.34 6.90
N VAL A 216 -5.67 3.43 6.88
CA VAL A 216 -7.09 3.62 6.63
C VAL A 216 -7.83 2.83 7.72
N VAL A 217 -8.93 3.38 8.21
CA VAL A 217 -9.88 2.66 9.09
C VAL A 217 -11.16 2.46 8.31
N VAL A 218 -11.67 1.23 8.28
CA VAL A 218 -12.92 0.90 7.60
C VAL A 218 -13.94 0.48 8.65
N VAL A 219 -15.13 1.06 8.58
CA VAL A 219 -16.22 0.78 9.52
C VAL A 219 -17.46 0.42 8.72
N ASN A 220 -17.96 -0.80 8.90
CA ASN A 220 -19.21 -1.22 8.28
C ASN A 220 -20.38 -0.46 8.91
N PHE A 221 -21.47 -0.32 8.16
CA PHE A 221 -22.73 0.18 8.69
C PHE A 221 -23.87 -0.71 8.19
N TYR A 222 -24.90 -0.86 9.01
CA TYR A 222 -26.02 -1.75 8.74
C TYR A 222 -27.32 -0.99 8.45
N ASP A 223 -27.34 0.30 8.78
CA ASP A 223 -28.43 1.22 8.45
C ASP A 223 -27.93 2.67 8.23
N GLU A 224 -28.86 3.54 7.84
CA GLU A 224 -28.58 4.95 7.56
C GLU A 224 -28.25 5.77 8.80
N GLU A 225 -28.71 5.39 10.00
CA GLU A 225 -28.43 6.12 11.24
C GLU A 225 -27.00 5.85 11.70
N GLU A 226 -26.55 4.59 11.67
CA GLU A 226 -25.14 4.24 11.88
C GLU A 226 -24.23 4.97 10.87
N ARG A 227 -24.59 4.92 9.58
CA ARG A 227 -23.83 5.61 8.53
C ARG A 227 -23.68 7.10 8.82
N LYS A 228 -24.77 7.78 9.22
CA LYS A 228 -24.76 9.20 9.58
C LYS A 228 -23.91 9.46 10.81
N SER A 229 -23.97 8.60 11.83
CA SER A 229 -23.17 8.74 13.05
C SER A 229 -21.67 8.65 12.77
N ILE A 230 -21.24 7.63 12.00
CA ILE A 230 -19.83 7.47 11.61
C ILE A 230 -19.36 8.66 10.76
N VAL A 231 -20.18 9.13 9.83
CA VAL A 231 -19.89 10.33 9.02
C VAL A 231 -19.80 11.59 9.89
N LYS A 232 -20.68 11.73 10.88
CA LYS A 232 -20.66 12.85 11.83
C LYS A 232 -19.36 12.83 12.63
N TYR A 233 -18.95 11.67 13.15
CA TYR A 233 -17.65 11.51 13.81
C TYR A 233 -16.49 11.99 12.93
N CYS A 234 -16.47 11.58 11.64
CA CYS A 234 -15.42 12.00 10.71
C CYS A 234 -15.41 13.53 10.52
N LYS A 235 -16.59 14.15 10.37
CA LYS A 235 -16.71 15.62 10.20
C LYS A 235 -16.27 16.37 11.45
N ASP A 236 -16.70 15.93 12.62
CA ASP A 236 -16.39 16.55 13.91
C ASP A 236 -14.89 16.46 14.24
N ASN A 237 -14.20 15.43 13.74
CA ASN A 237 -12.76 15.22 13.91
C ASN A 237 -11.91 15.64 12.69
N GLU A 238 -12.50 16.33 11.70
CA GLU A 238 -11.82 16.76 10.46
C GLU A 238 -11.10 15.64 9.69
N LEU A 239 -11.66 14.41 9.74
CA LEU A 239 -11.12 13.24 9.06
C LEU A 239 -11.73 13.12 7.66
N GLU A 240 -10.87 13.07 6.63
CA GLU A 240 -11.32 12.72 5.27
C GLU A 240 -11.83 11.28 5.26
N TYR A 241 -12.96 11.03 4.60
CA TYR A 241 -13.55 9.70 4.45
C TYR A 241 -14.16 9.53 3.05
N THR A 242 -14.41 8.28 2.66
CA THR A 242 -15.18 7.95 1.45
C THR A 242 -16.11 6.78 1.71
N THR A 243 -17.27 6.76 1.07
CA THR A 243 -18.25 5.67 1.17
C THR A 243 -17.86 4.50 0.25
N CYS A 244 -18.01 3.27 0.75
CA CYS A 244 -17.90 2.01 0.00
C CYS A 244 -19.28 1.58 -0.52
N PRO A 245 -19.38 0.69 -1.54
CA PRO A 245 -18.33 -0.17 -2.09
C PRO A 245 -17.29 0.57 -2.94
N ARG A 246 -16.01 0.20 -2.79
CA ARG A 246 -14.91 0.66 -3.64
C ARG A 246 -13.86 -0.44 -3.77
N TYR A 247 -13.57 -0.87 -5.01
CA TYR A 247 -12.52 -1.86 -5.33
C TYR A 247 -11.20 -1.63 -4.58
N ILE A 248 -10.75 -0.37 -4.48
CA ILE A 248 -9.48 -0.03 -3.83
C ILE A 248 -9.52 -0.06 -2.29
N ARG A 249 -10.68 -0.39 -1.71
CA ARG A 249 -10.93 -0.53 -0.28
C ARG A 249 -11.63 -1.87 -0.06
N LEU A 250 -12.95 -1.84 -0.08
CA LEU A 250 -13.83 -2.91 0.35
C LEU A 250 -15.10 -2.86 -0.52
N ASN A 251 -15.58 -4.01 -0.98
CA ASN A 251 -16.74 -4.14 -1.87
C ASN A 251 -18.05 -4.39 -1.10
N GLN A 252 -18.24 -3.74 0.05
CA GLN A 252 -19.48 -3.75 0.84
C GLN A 252 -19.75 -2.37 1.45
N ASP A 253 -20.91 -2.22 2.08
CA ASP A 253 -21.36 -0.98 2.70
C ASP A 253 -20.50 -0.64 3.92
N ALA A 254 -19.71 0.43 3.79
CA ALA A 254 -18.78 0.89 4.81
C ALA A 254 -18.38 2.35 4.62
N ILE A 255 -17.85 2.97 5.68
CA ILE A 255 -17.12 4.22 5.63
C ILE A 255 -15.62 3.94 5.73
N SER A 256 -14.86 4.35 4.71
CA SER A 256 -13.40 4.27 4.66
C SER A 256 -12.81 5.62 5.09
N ILE A 257 -12.25 5.69 6.29
CA ILE A 257 -11.61 6.86 6.91
C ILE A 257 -10.13 6.92 6.50
N GLU A 258 -9.74 7.98 5.81
CA GLU A 258 -8.50 8.07 5.03
C GLU A 258 -7.33 8.71 5.82
N LEU A 259 -6.93 8.10 6.93
CA LEU A 259 -5.94 8.67 7.87
C LEU A 259 -4.62 9.07 7.19
N LYS A 260 -4.15 8.30 6.21
CA LYS A 260 -2.97 8.62 5.39
C LYS A 260 -3.04 9.97 4.65
N ARG A 261 -4.20 10.63 4.57
CA ARG A 261 -4.35 11.96 3.97
C ARG A 261 -4.04 13.09 4.95
N LEU A 262 -3.98 12.79 6.25
CA LEU A 262 -3.56 13.73 7.26
C LEU A 262 -2.09 14.10 7.02
N LYS A 263 -1.83 15.41 7.03
CA LYS A 263 -0.46 15.93 7.12
C LYS A 263 -0.09 15.93 8.60
N ALA A 264 1.13 15.50 8.94
CA ALA A 264 1.64 15.66 10.29
C ALA A 264 1.59 17.14 10.62
N VAL A 265 0.61 17.56 11.41
CA VAL A 265 0.44 18.96 11.74
C VAL A 265 1.50 19.28 12.79
N GLU A 266 2.32 20.31 12.57
CA GLU A 266 3.23 20.88 13.58
C GLU A 266 2.50 21.39 14.85
N LYS A 267 1.18 21.16 14.97
CA LYS A 267 0.28 21.67 16.01
C LYS A 267 0.51 21.06 17.40
N HIS A 268 1.34 20.03 17.59
CA HIS A 268 1.55 19.45 18.93
C HIS A 268 2.86 19.84 19.63
N ILE A 269 3.78 20.55 18.95
CA ILE A 269 4.95 21.12 19.63
C ILE A 269 4.62 22.49 20.25
N LYS A 270 3.68 23.27 19.68
CA LYS A 270 3.30 24.59 20.23
C LYS A 270 2.41 24.54 21.47
N ALA A 271 1.79 23.40 21.78
CA ALA A 271 0.93 23.26 22.96
C ALA A 271 1.71 23.09 24.29
N LYS A 272 3.00 22.70 24.25
CA LYS A 272 3.85 22.57 25.45
C LYS A 272 4.76 23.77 25.73
N VAL A 273 4.82 24.76 24.85
CA VAL A 273 5.68 25.95 25.02
C VAL A 273 4.91 27.17 25.55
N LYS A 274 3.58 27.10 25.66
CA LYS A 274 2.74 28.17 26.25
C LYS A 274 2.28 27.91 27.70
N LYS A 275 2.95 27.01 28.41
CA LYS A 275 2.85 26.87 29.87
C LYS A 275 4.24 26.95 30.50
N LYS A 276 4.80 28.15 30.53
CA LYS A 276 5.75 28.63 31.53
C LYS A 276 5.48 30.10 31.76
#